data_AF-A0A8T4PA84-F1
#
_entry.id   AF-A0A8T4PA84-F1
#
_cell.length_a   1.000
_cell.length_b   1.000
_cell.length_c   1.000
_cell.angle_alpha   90.00
_cell.angle_beta   90.00
_cell.angle_gamma   90.00
#
_symmetry.space_group_name_H-M   'P 1'
#
loop_
_entity.id
_entity.type
_entity.pdbx_description
1 polymer ?
#
loop_
_entity_poly.entity_id
_entity_poly.type
_entity_poly.pdbx_seq_one_letter_code
_entity_poly.pdbx_strand_id
1 'polypeptide(L)'
;MNKKGIFFMILAMILISFFLVSFNLFSHIKDRKSIQRRVDTMNSFVFAVEEDMERRVFISGFRAIFLFEDYITQTGLPITNLDSSFEEIFYNGTLYGEQKILMQEARFDDIEDLLREKANKIGANLSMSNPEINITQEDPWNVKVSLETDFLLEDEGELVSWNKTLIAIALIPIENFGDPLYYINTNSLVFGNISKTPFTDFVEGGDVSNLLAHLEGNYYLASPDGPSFLDRLKGINAPNVNGIESLVNLDELVSRGISVEEKSIIDYEYFSANNPAFCSIQESGMPSWFRLNTERVGDYEVGCA
;
A
#
# COMPACT_ATOMS: atom_id res chain seq x y z
N MET A 1 7.36 -91.32 -2.97
CA MET A 1 7.09 -89.86 -2.93
C MET A 1 8.01 -89.14 -3.90
N ASN A 2 7.43 -88.35 -4.80
CA ASN A 2 8.12 -87.75 -5.94
C ASN A 2 8.92 -86.52 -5.49
N LYS A 3 10.18 -86.70 -5.05
CA LYS A 3 11.04 -85.63 -4.47
C LYS A 3 11.16 -84.39 -5.37
N LYS A 4 11.04 -84.55 -6.69
CA LYS A 4 11.04 -83.46 -7.67
C LYS A 4 9.81 -82.55 -7.55
N GLY A 5 8.64 -83.11 -7.28
CA GLY A 5 7.40 -82.33 -7.13
C GLY A 5 7.41 -81.42 -5.90
N ILE A 6 7.95 -81.89 -4.78
CA ILE A 6 8.12 -81.09 -3.56
C ILE A 6 9.07 -79.91 -3.80
N PHE A 7 10.17 -80.14 -4.52
CA PHE A 7 11.12 -79.07 -4.88
C PHE A 7 10.48 -77.97 -5.73
N PHE A 8 9.72 -78.34 -6.78
CA PHE A 8 9.03 -77.35 -7.61
C PHE A 8 7.96 -76.57 -6.81
N MET A 9 7.27 -77.22 -5.87
CA MET A 9 6.25 -76.57 -5.04
C MET A 9 6.89 -75.54 -4.08
N ILE A 10 8.03 -75.88 -3.48
CA ILE A 10 8.82 -74.95 -2.63
C ILE A 10 9.33 -73.78 -3.46
N LEU A 11 9.88 -74.03 -4.66
CA LEU A 11 10.36 -72.97 -5.55
C LEU A 11 9.22 -72.03 -5.97
N ALA A 12 8.05 -72.56 -6.30
CA ALA A 12 6.87 -71.77 -6.63
C ALA A 12 6.40 -70.91 -5.43
N MET A 13 6.38 -71.47 -4.21
CA MET A 13 6.05 -70.70 -3.00
C MET A 13 7.04 -69.56 -2.74
N ILE A 14 8.34 -69.79 -2.94
CA ILE A 14 9.37 -68.75 -2.79
C ILE A 14 9.17 -67.64 -3.82
N LEU A 15 8.91 -67.99 -5.09
CA LEU A 15 8.66 -67.01 -6.15
C LEU A 15 7.42 -66.17 -5.91
N ILE A 16 6.32 -66.80 -5.47
CA ILE A 16 5.08 -66.10 -5.12
C ILE A 16 5.31 -65.16 -3.92
N SER A 17 6.01 -65.63 -2.89
CA SER A 17 6.37 -64.82 -1.73
C SER A 17 7.20 -63.60 -2.12
N PHE A 18 8.23 -63.80 -2.96
CA PHE A 18 9.05 -62.70 -3.47
C PHE A 18 8.22 -61.70 -4.30
N PHE A 19 7.30 -62.17 -5.12
CA PHE A 19 6.40 -61.32 -5.90
C PHE A 19 5.48 -60.49 -4.99
N LEU A 20 4.91 -61.10 -3.95
CA LEU A 20 4.06 -60.39 -2.98
C LEU A 20 4.84 -59.33 -2.20
N VAL A 21 6.07 -59.62 -1.77
CA VAL A 21 6.92 -58.65 -1.07
C VAL A 21 7.30 -57.49 -2.00
N SER A 22 7.71 -57.79 -3.24
CA SER A 22 8.04 -56.78 -4.26
C SER A 22 6.85 -55.88 -4.58
N PHE A 23 5.66 -56.47 -4.76
CA PHE A 23 4.43 -55.71 -5.01
C PHE A 23 4.07 -54.79 -3.84
N ASN A 24 4.15 -55.27 -2.59
CA ASN A 24 3.89 -54.46 -1.40
C ASN A 24 4.89 -53.30 -1.26
N LEU A 25 6.18 -53.55 -1.47
CA LEU A 25 7.21 -52.51 -1.44
C LEU A 25 6.96 -51.45 -2.53
N PHE A 26 6.65 -51.89 -3.76
CA PHE A 26 6.37 -50.98 -4.86
C PHE A 26 5.12 -50.13 -4.61
N SER A 27 4.03 -50.73 -4.10
CA SER A 27 2.81 -50.00 -3.72
C SER A 27 3.13 -48.94 -2.67
N HIS A 28 3.84 -49.30 -1.61
CA HIS A 28 4.16 -48.38 -0.53
C HIS A 28 5.06 -47.21 -0.98
N ILE A 29 6.01 -47.47 -1.89
CA ILE A 29 6.84 -46.41 -2.49
C ILE A 29 6.01 -45.48 -3.37
N LYS A 30 5.07 -46.02 -4.15
CA LYS A 30 4.18 -45.22 -5.00
C LYS A 30 3.27 -44.32 -4.17
N ASP A 31 2.69 -44.85 -3.09
CA ASP A 31 1.82 -44.10 -2.19
C ASP A 31 2.58 -42.95 -1.52
N ARG A 32 3.79 -43.22 -1.00
CA ARG A 32 4.67 -42.18 -0.43
C ARG A 32 4.99 -41.08 -1.45
N LYS A 33 5.32 -41.44 -2.70
CA LYS A 33 5.59 -40.46 -3.76
C LYS A 33 4.36 -39.61 -4.10
N SER A 34 3.16 -40.21 -4.06
CA SER A 34 1.91 -39.48 -4.31
C SER A 34 1.60 -38.49 -3.20
N ILE A 35 1.70 -38.93 -1.93
CA ILE A 35 1.50 -38.07 -0.75
C ILE A 35 2.52 -36.94 -0.77
N GLN A 36 3.81 -37.25 -1.00
CA GLN A 36 4.86 -36.24 -1.06
C GLN A 36 4.57 -35.17 -2.12
N ARG A 37 4.21 -35.57 -3.35
CA ARG A 37 3.84 -34.60 -4.40
C ARG A 37 2.67 -33.71 -4.02
N ARG A 38 1.68 -34.26 -3.31
CA ARG A 38 0.51 -33.51 -2.84
C ARG A 38 0.90 -32.48 -1.78
N VAL A 39 1.69 -32.91 -0.79
CA VAL A 39 2.27 -32.01 0.21
C VAL A 39 3.11 -30.93 -0.44
N ASP A 40 3.99 -31.27 -1.38
CA ASP A 40 4.83 -30.30 -2.11
C ASP A 40 3.98 -29.27 -2.87
N THR A 41 2.91 -29.72 -3.54
CA THR A 41 2.00 -28.85 -4.30
C THR A 41 1.26 -27.87 -3.39
N MET A 42 0.71 -28.36 -2.27
CA MET A 42 0.02 -27.52 -1.30
C MET A 42 0.98 -26.55 -0.61
N ASN A 43 2.19 -27.00 -0.27
CA ASN A 43 3.21 -26.15 0.33
C ASN A 43 3.63 -25.04 -0.64
N SER A 44 3.83 -25.34 -1.93
CA SER A 44 4.05 -24.32 -2.96
C SER A 44 2.87 -23.36 -3.10
N PHE A 45 1.64 -23.84 -2.93
CA PHE A 45 0.46 -22.98 -2.95
C PHE A 45 0.42 -22.03 -1.76
N VAL A 46 0.74 -22.48 -0.53
CA VAL A 46 0.84 -21.61 0.65
C VAL A 46 1.83 -20.47 0.41
N PHE A 47 3.03 -20.76 -0.10
CA PHE A 47 4.01 -19.72 -0.44
C PHE A 47 3.51 -18.77 -1.52
N ALA A 48 2.81 -19.29 -2.54
CA ALA A 48 2.24 -18.43 -3.58
C ALA A 48 1.12 -17.53 -3.05
N VAL A 49 0.34 -18.00 -2.06
CA VAL A 49 -0.65 -17.16 -1.37
C VAL A 49 0.04 -16.06 -0.59
N GLU A 50 1.07 -16.39 0.20
CA GLU A 50 1.85 -15.39 0.96
C GLU A 50 2.39 -14.28 0.08
N GLU A 51 3.00 -14.63 -1.06
CA GLU A 51 3.56 -13.66 -2.01
C GLU A 51 2.46 -12.86 -2.74
N ASP A 52 1.36 -13.48 -3.17
CA ASP A 52 0.27 -12.76 -3.86
C ASP A 52 -0.47 -11.84 -2.89
N MET A 53 -0.54 -12.16 -1.59
CA MET A 53 -1.28 -11.36 -0.61
C MET A 53 -0.73 -9.95 -0.47
N GLU A 54 0.60 -9.76 -0.44
CA GLU A 54 1.19 -8.42 -0.41
C GLU A 54 0.74 -7.59 -1.62
N ARG A 55 0.70 -8.19 -2.81
CA ARG A 55 0.23 -7.55 -4.04
C ARG A 55 -1.27 -7.23 -3.99
N ARG A 56 -2.09 -8.10 -3.40
CA ARG A 56 -3.54 -7.88 -3.23
C ARG A 56 -3.81 -6.74 -2.26
N VAL A 57 -3.09 -6.69 -1.14
CA VAL A 57 -3.17 -5.59 -0.17
C VAL A 57 -2.72 -4.28 -0.82
N PHE A 58 -1.66 -4.30 -1.63
CA PHE A 58 -1.24 -3.12 -2.41
C PHE A 58 -2.35 -2.60 -3.31
N ILE A 59 -2.97 -3.46 -4.13
CA ILE A 59 -4.04 -3.06 -5.06
C ILE A 59 -5.23 -2.47 -4.30
N SER A 60 -5.63 -3.12 -3.20
CA SER A 60 -6.78 -2.71 -2.40
C SER A 60 -6.52 -1.36 -1.72
N GLY A 61 -5.36 -1.22 -1.09
CA GLY A 61 -4.98 0.04 -0.44
C GLY A 61 -4.79 1.18 -1.43
N PHE A 62 -4.16 0.94 -2.60
CA PHE A 62 -3.99 1.95 -3.64
C PHE A 62 -5.35 2.47 -4.13
N ARG A 63 -6.29 1.56 -4.40
CA ARG A 63 -7.66 1.92 -4.82
C ARG A 63 -8.41 2.66 -3.73
N ALA A 64 -8.25 2.28 -2.47
CA ALA A 64 -8.87 2.98 -1.35
C ALA A 64 -8.37 4.42 -1.20
N ILE A 65 -7.05 4.66 -1.31
CA ILE A 65 -6.48 6.01 -1.30
C ILE A 65 -7.02 6.83 -2.46
N PHE A 66 -7.06 6.26 -3.67
CA PHE A 66 -7.63 6.93 -4.84
C PHE A 66 -9.12 7.28 -4.64
N LEU A 67 -9.90 6.43 -3.96
CA LEU A 67 -11.29 6.73 -3.63
C LEU A 67 -11.43 7.84 -2.59
N PHE A 68 -10.49 7.98 -1.66
CA PHE A 68 -10.46 9.13 -0.77
C PHE A 68 -10.22 10.42 -1.52
N GLU A 69 -9.29 10.44 -2.48
CA GLU A 69 -9.07 11.61 -3.34
C GLU A 69 -10.29 11.93 -4.20
N ASP A 70 -10.90 10.93 -4.82
CA ASP A 70 -12.13 11.10 -5.60
C ASP A 70 -13.25 11.72 -4.74
N TYR A 71 -13.41 11.25 -3.50
CA TYR A 71 -14.37 11.85 -2.57
C TYR A 71 -14.02 13.30 -2.22
N ILE A 72 -12.77 13.60 -1.89
CA ILE A 72 -12.33 14.95 -1.53
C ILE A 72 -12.50 15.90 -2.71
N THR A 73 -12.17 15.46 -3.92
CA THR A 73 -12.30 16.29 -5.14
C THR A 73 -13.75 16.57 -5.49
N GLN A 74 -14.66 15.60 -5.28
CA GLN A 74 -16.09 15.78 -5.55
C GLN A 74 -16.81 16.61 -4.48
N THR A 75 -16.43 16.47 -3.21
CA THR A 75 -17.18 17.07 -2.09
C THR A 75 -16.50 18.30 -1.49
N GLY A 76 -15.18 18.44 -1.67
CA GLY A 76 -14.36 19.43 -0.96
C GLY A 76 -14.18 19.13 0.53
N LEU A 77 -14.59 17.95 1.01
CA LEU A 77 -14.60 17.61 2.43
C LEU A 77 -13.51 16.56 2.76
N PRO A 78 -12.83 16.69 3.92
CA PRO A 78 -11.84 15.70 4.36
C PRO A 78 -12.46 14.36 4.79
N ILE A 79 -11.63 13.32 4.89
CA ILE A 79 -11.99 12.00 5.43
C ILE A 79 -11.85 12.01 6.95
N THR A 80 -12.94 12.28 7.68
CA THR A 80 -12.86 12.50 9.14
C THR A 80 -12.53 11.26 9.96
N ASN A 81 -12.92 10.06 9.51
CA ASN A 81 -12.66 8.79 10.20
C ASN A 81 -11.92 7.83 9.26
N LEU A 82 -10.66 8.17 8.95
CA LEU A 82 -9.83 7.47 7.95
C LEU A 82 -9.82 5.95 8.16
N ASP A 83 -9.53 5.48 9.38
CA ASP A 83 -9.38 4.04 9.66
C ASP A 83 -10.68 3.28 9.38
N SER A 84 -11.81 3.74 9.93
CA SER A 84 -13.11 3.11 9.69
C SER A 84 -13.56 3.21 8.23
N SER A 85 -13.20 4.29 7.53
CA SER A 85 -13.53 4.46 6.11
C SER A 85 -12.70 3.52 5.25
N PHE A 86 -11.44 3.28 5.65
CA PHE A 86 -10.55 2.34 4.97
C PHE A 86 -11.03 0.89 5.17
N GLU A 87 -11.42 0.52 6.38
CA GLU A 87 -12.07 -0.77 6.67
C GLU A 87 -13.34 -0.95 5.84
N GLU A 88 -14.22 0.07 5.79
CA GLU A 88 -15.45 0.05 5.01
C GLU A 88 -15.17 -0.23 3.53
N ILE A 89 -14.20 0.49 2.94
CA ILE A 89 -13.78 0.28 1.55
C ILE A 89 -13.25 -1.13 1.35
N PHE A 90 -12.40 -1.62 2.25
CA PHE A 90 -11.73 -2.92 2.11
C PHE A 90 -12.69 -4.10 2.22
N TYR A 91 -13.65 -4.06 3.15
CA TYR A 91 -14.59 -5.17 3.37
C TYR A 91 -15.85 -5.06 2.53
N ASN A 92 -16.42 -3.86 2.40
CA ASN A 92 -17.72 -3.66 1.74
C ASN A 92 -17.58 -3.15 0.31
N GLY A 93 -16.45 -2.55 -0.04
CA GLY A 93 -16.29 -1.81 -1.30
C GLY A 93 -17.13 -0.54 -1.35
N THR A 94 -17.44 0.04 -0.19
CA THR A 94 -18.24 1.25 -0.04
C THR A 94 -17.44 2.34 0.66
N LEU A 95 -17.79 3.59 0.41
CA LEU A 95 -17.29 4.75 1.16
C LEU A 95 -18.50 5.58 1.59
N TYR A 96 -18.70 5.73 2.90
CA TYR A 96 -19.89 6.37 3.49
C TYR A 96 -21.22 5.73 3.05
N GLY A 97 -21.23 4.42 2.89
CA GLY A 97 -22.37 3.62 2.46
C GLY A 97 -22.62 3.61 0.94
N GLU A 98 -21.82 4.35 0.15
CA GLU A 98 -21.95 4.38 -1.30
C GLU A 98 -21.03 3.35 -1.96
N GLN A 99 -21.58 2.51 -2.84
CA GLN A 99 -20.81 1.51 -3.57
C GLN A 99 -19.78 2.14 -4.50
N LYS A 100 -18.53 1.68 -4.42
CA LYS A 100 -17.42 2.11 -5.28
C LYS A 100 -17.00 0.98 -6.21
N ILE A 101 -17.32 1.14 -7.49
CA ILE A 101 -17.05 0.13 -8.55
C ILE A 101 -15.55 -0.19 -8.63
N LEU A 102 -14.69 0.79 -8.33
CA LEU A 102 -13.24 0.60 -8.36
C LEU A 102 -12.75 -0.50 -7.41
N MET A 103 -13.50 -0.84 -6.36
CA MET A 103 -13.14 -1.91 -5.44
C MET A 103 -13.48 -3.32 -5.92
N GLN A 104 -14.18 -3.46 -7.04
CA GLN A 104 -14.48 -4.79 -7.59
C GLN A 104 -13.18 -5.59 -7.82
N GLU A 105 -13.15 -6.84 -7.34
CA GLU A 105 -11.99 -7.75 -7.36
C GLU A 105 -10.83 -7.35 -6.43
N ALA A 106 -11.04 -6.36 -5.56
CA ALA A 106 -10.05 -5.88 -4.58
C ALA A 106 -10.63 -5.75 -3.17
N ARG A 107 -11.80 -6.32 -2.92
CA ARG A 107 -12.33 -6.47 -1.56
C ARG A 107 -11.77 -7.74 -0.92
N PHE A 108 -11.83 -7.83 0.41
CA PHE A 108 -11.36 -9.02 1.11
C PHE A 108 -12.08 -10.30 0.66
N ASP A 109 -13.40 -10.24 0.48
CA ASP A 109 -14.22 -11.37 -0.01
C ASP A 109 -13.82 -11.78 -1.43
N ASP A 110 -13.60 -10.82 -2.33
CA ASP A 110 -13.13 -11.09 -3.69
C ASP A 110 -11.75 -11.78 -3.70
N ILE A 111 -10.85 -11.37 -2.80
CA ILE A 111 -9.52 -11.97 -2.65
C ILE A 111 -9.65 -13.40 -2.12
N GLU A 112 -10.43 -13.61 -1.05
CA GLU A 112 -10.65 -14.94 -0.47
C GLU A 112 -11.27 -15.88 -1.51
N ASP A 113 -12.29 -15.45 -2.23
CA ASP A 113 -12.97 -16.26 -3.24
C ASP A 113 -12.05 -16.67 -4.39
N LEU A 114 -11.19 -15.77 -4.85
CA LEU A 114 -10.20 -16.10 -5.86
C LEU A 114 -9.18 -17.13 -5.35
N LEU A 115 -8.71 -16.98 -4.11
CA LEU A 115 -7.78 -17.94 -3.50
C LEU A 115 -8.44 -19.30 -3.27
N ARG A 116 -9.70 -19.31 -2.84
CA ARG A 116 -10.54 -20.50 -2.67
C ARG A 116 -10.72 -21.23 -3.99
N GLU A 117 -11.01 -20.51 -5.08
CA GLU A 117 -11.11 -21.10 -6.43
C GLU A 117 -9.80 -21.76 -6.86
N LYS A 118 -8.65 -21.14 -6.57
CA LYS A 118 -7.32 -21.71 -6.87
C LYS A 118 -7.00 -22.92 -5.99
N ALA A 119 -7.36 -22.89 -4.70
CA ALA A 119 -7.17 -24.00 -3.77
C ALA A 119 -7.99 -25.23 -4.21
N ASN A 120 -9.25 -25.02 -4.61
CA ASN A 120 -10.12 -26.09 -5.10
C ASN A 120 -9.53 -26.81 -6.32
N LYS A 121 -8.81 -26.09 -7.21
CA LYS A 121 -8.15 -26.68 -8.39
C LYS A 121 -7.02 -27.65 -8.04
N ILE A 122 -6.47 -27.58 -6.82
CA ILE A 122 -5.45 -28.50 -6.32
C ILE A 122 -6.00 -29.51 -5.30
N GLY A 123 -7.32 -29.57 -5.10
CA GLY A 123 -7.97 -30.47 -4.16
C GLY A 123 -7.74 -30.08 -2.70
N ALA A 124 -7.73 -28.78 -2.42
CA ALA A 124 -7.56 -28.20 -1.09
C ALA A 124 -8.69 -27.21 -0.79
N ASN A 125 -9.12 -27.18 0.47
CA ASN A 125 -10.05 -26.19 0.99
C ASN A 125 -9.28 -25.07 1.69
N LEU A 126 -9.57 -23.83 1.31
CA LEU A 126 -8.97 -22.64 1.92
C LEU A 126 -10.06 -21.84 2.65
N SER A 127 -9.72 -21.35 3.83
CA SER A 127 -10.51 -20.35 4.54
C SER A 127 -9.61 -19.32 5.20
N MET A 128 -10.05 -18.06 5.18
CA MET A 128 -9.41 -16.97 5.91
C MET A 128 -10.41 -16.42 6.93
N SER A 129 -9.94 -16.10 8.13
CA SER A 129 -10.81 -15.59 9.20
C SER A 129 -10.13 -14.50 10.02
N ASN A 130 -10.95 -13.76 10.77
CA ASN A 130 -10.50 -12.65 11.61
C ASN A 130 -9.56 -11.66 10.87
N PRO A 131 -9.90 -11.18 9.67
CA PRO A 131 -9.05 -10.23 8.98
C PRO A 131 -9.03 -8.89 9.74
N GLU A 132 -7.84 -8.38 10.03
CA GLU A 132 -7.60 -7.04 10.58
C GLU A 132 -6.75 -6.25 9.59
N ILE A 133 -7.27 -5.13 9.11
CA ILE A 133 -6.61 -4.25 8.15
C ILE A 133 -6.28 -2.92 8.82
N ASN A 134 -5.06 -2.44 8.64
CA ASN A 134 -4.61 -1.16 9.19
C ASN A 134 -3.87 -0.33 8.12
N ILE A 135 -4.03 0.99 8.21
CA ILE A 135 -3.38 1.98 7.34
C ILE A 135 -2.58 2.96 8.20
N THR A 136 -1.28 3.07 7.95
CA THR A 136 -0.38 3.99 8.66
C THR A 136 0.61 4.60 7.68
N GLN A 137 1.38 5.58 8.10
CA GLN A 137 2.43 6.18 7.29
C GLN A 137 3.75 6.05 8.04
N GLU A 138 4.69 5.26 7.50
CA GLU A 138 5.98 4.97 8.16
C GLU A 138 7.09 5.94 7.72
N ASP A 139 6.98 6.52 6.53
CA ASP A 139 7.90 7.52 6.00
C ASP A 139 7.14 8.62 5.24
N PRO A 140 7.78 9.76 4.90
CA PRO A 140 7.12 10.86 4.23
C PRO A 140 6.50 10.53 2.87
N TRP A 141 6.89 9.42 2.24
CA TRP A 141 6.61 9.11 0.85
C TRP A 141 5.82 7.82 0.62
N ASN A 142 5.61 7.01 1.66
CA ASN A 142 4.90 5.74 1.56
C ASN A 142 3.86 5.58 2.66
N VAL A 143 2.65 5.22 2.25
CA VAL A 143 1.60 4.74 3.13
C VAL A 143 1.75 3.22 3.26
N LYS A 144 1.81 2.74 4.50
CA LYS A 144 1.83 1.32 4.84
C LYS A 144 0.41 0.80 5.07
N VAL A 145 0.07 -0.27 4.39
CA VAL A 145 -1.14 -1.04 4.63
C VAL A 145 -0.74 -2.43 5.11
N SER A 146 -1.28 -2.86 6.25
CA SER A 146 -1.02 -4.18 6.82
C SER A 146 -2.31 -4.94 7.02
N LEU A 147 -2.36 -6.17 6.48
CA LEU A 147 -3.44 -7.12 6.70
C LEU A 147 -2.91 -8.28 7.55
N GLU A 148 -3.58 -8.56 8.66
CA GLU A 148 -3.39 -9.74 9.47
C GLU A 148 -4.63 -10.63 9.38
N THR A 149 -4.49 -11.93 9.14
CA THR A 149 -5.63 -12.85 9.07
C THR A 149 -5.23 -14.28 9.39
N ASP A 150 -6.14 -15.02 10.02
CA ASP A 150 -5.97 -16.45 10.26
C ASP A 150 -6.21 -17.21 8.96
N PHE A 151 -5.22 -18.01 8.55
CA PHE A 151 -5.22 -18.79 7.34
C PHE A 151 -5.25 -20.28 7.64
N LEU A 152 -6.23 -20.96 7.05
CA LEU A 152 -6.36 -22.40 7.09
C LEU A 152 -6.44 -22.96 5.66
N LEU A 153 -5.53 -23.89 5.36
CA LEU A 153 -5.54 -24.68 4.13
C LEU A 153 -5.56 -26.16 4.50
N GLU A 154 -6.61 -26.86 4.10
CA GLU A 154 -6.82 -28.28 4.40
C GLU A 154 -6.86 -29.09 3.11
N ASP A 155 -6.18 -30.23 3.13
CA ASP A 155 -6.30 -31.20 2.05
C ASP A 155 -7.67 -31.87 2.07
N GLU A 156 -8.35 -31.99 0.92
CA GLU A 156 -9.63 -32.71 0.87
C GLU A 156 -9.50 -34.21 1.26
N GLY A 157 -8.29 -34.77 1.13
CA GLY A 157 -7.98 -36.13 1.55
C GLY A 157 -7.59 -36.24 3.03
N GLU A 158 -7.67 -35.16 3.80
CA GLU A 158 -7.30 -35.08 5.23
C GLU A 158 -5.85 -35.52 5.52
N LEU A 159 -4.96 -35.39 4.52
CA LEU A 159 -3.57 -35.84 4.66
C LEU A 159 -2.67 -34.81 5.34
N VAL A 160 -2.97 -33.53 5.13
CA VAL A 160 -2.15 -32.41 5.60
C VAL A 160 -3.00 -31.14 5.72
N SER A 161 -2.62 -30.27 6.66
CA SER A 161 -3.24 -28.97 6.88
C SER A 161 -2.19 -27.93 7.27
N TRP A 162 -2.37 -26.69 6.82
CA TRP A 162 -1.62 -25.53 7.29
C TRP A 162 -2.57 -24.61 8.04
N ASN A 163 -2.24 -24.31 9.29
CA ASN A 163 -2.95 -23.33 10.10
C ASN A 163 -1.92 -22.33 10.62
N LYS A 164 -2.01 -21.08 10.18
CA LYS A 164 -1.09 -20.01 10.55
C LYS A 164 -1.75 -18.65 10.43
N THR A 165 -1.16 -17.66 11.09
CA THR A 165 -1.47 -16.26 10.84
C THR A 165 -0.69 -15.78 9.61
N LEU A 166 -1.38 -15.17 8.66
CA LEU A 166 -0.79 -14.46 7.52
C LEU A 166 -0.73 -12.98 7.84
N ILE A 167 0.44 -12.39 7.60
CA ILE A 167 0.68 -10.96 7.70
C ILE A 167 1.17 -10.51 6.34
N ALA A 168 0.41 -9.65 5.68
CA ALA A 168 0.74 -9.08 4.39
C ALA A 168 0.92 -7.56 4.56
N ILE A 169 2.06 -7.04 4.10
CA ILE A 169 2.40 -5.63 4.22
C ILE A 169 2.61 -5.08 2.81
N ALA A 170 1.93 -3.97 2.50
CA ALA A 170 2.15 -3.22 1.27
C ALA A 170 2.58 -1.80 1.59
N LEU A 171 3.56 -1.30 0.83
CA LEU A 171 3.97 0.10 0.84
C LEU A 171 3.46 0.76 -0.44
N ILE A 172 2.60 1.75 -0.29
CA ILE A 172 1.99 2.49 -1.38
C ILE A 172 2.69 3.84 -1.49
N PRO A 173 3.44 4.10 -2.58
CA PRO A 173 4.07 5.39 -2.77
C PRO A 173 3.01 6.45 -2.99
N ILE A 174 3.16 7.61 -2.32
CA ILE A 174 2.24 8.74 -2.49
C ILE A 174 2.57 9.59 -3.73
N GLU A 175 3.61 9.24 -4.48
CA GLU A 175 4.00 9.97 -5.67
C GLU A 175 2.93 9.85 -6.76
N ASN A 176 2.59 10.99 -7.38
CA ASN A 176 1.50 11.18 -8.34
C ASN A 176 0.08 11.11 -7.76
N PHE A 177 -0.09 10.85 -6.47
CA PHE A 177 -1.36 11.14 -5.79
C PHE A 177 -1.56 12.66 -5.71
N GLY A 178 -2.80 13.09 -5.72
CA GLY A 178 -3.18 14.47 -5.49
C GLY A 178 -2.94 14.89 -4.05
N ASP A 179 -2.59 16.15 -3.82
CA ASP A 179 -2.48 16.66 -2.45
C ASP A 179 -3.85 17.07 -1.91
N PRO A 180 -4.38 16.35 -0.90
CA PRO A 180 -5.67 16.66 -0.29
C PRO A 180 -5.74 18.08 0.28
N LEU A 181 -4.59 18.63 0.73
CA LEU A 181 -4.53 19.97 1.29
C LEU A 181 -4.95 21.02 0.25
N TYR A 182 -4.49 20.89 -1.00
CA TYR A 182 -4.89 21.79 -2.07
C TYR A 182 -6.35 21.58 -2.46
N TYR A 183 -6.80 20.32 -2.57
CA TYR A 183 -8.19 20.02 -2.95
C TYR A 183 -9.19 20.62 -1.97
N ILE A 184 -8.94 20.46 -0.67
CA ILE A 184 -9.79 20.99 0.39
C ILE A 184 -9.78 22.52 0.40
N ASN A 185 -8.60 23.14 0.35
CA ASN A 185 -8.50 24.59 0.55
C ASN A 185 -8.76 25.43 -0.70
N THR A 186 -8.74 24.82 -1.89
CA THR A 186 -9.00 25.51 -3.17
C THR A 186 -10.32 25.11 -3.81
N ASN A 187 -11.16 24.33 -3.13
CA ASN A 187 -12.39 23.72 -3.69
C ASN A 187 -12.09 22.97 -5.00
N SER A 188 -10.98 22.23 -5.03
CA SER A 188 -10.51 21.46 -6.18
C SER A 188 -10.29 22.27 -7.46
N LEU A 189 -9.99 23.58 -7.34
CA LEU A 189 -9.64 24.42 -8.50
C LEU A 189 -8.16 24.32 -8.87
N VAL A 190 -7.31 23.91 -7.91
CA VAL A 190 -5.88 23.71 -8.08
C VAL A 190 -5.56 22.25 -7.84
N PHE A 191 -4.77 21.68 -8.74
CA PHE A 191 -4.36 20.28 -8.68
C PHE A 191 -2.84 20.22 -8.52
N GLY A 192 -2.39 19.90 -7.31
CA GLY A 192 -1.01 19.55 -7.04
C GLY A 192 -0.88 18.04 -6.94
N ASN A 193 -0.15 17.42 -7.87
CA ASN A 193 0.26 16.03 -7.70
C ASN A 193 1.54 16.01 -6.88
N ILE A 194 1.63 15.10 -5.91
CA ILE A 194 2.81 14.97 -5.07
C ILE A 194 3.96 14.46 -5.92
N SER A 195 5.00 15.28 -6.04
CA SER A 195 6.25 14.93 -6.71
C SER A 195 7.42 15.38 -5.85
N LYS A 196 8.36 14.46 -5.60
CA LYS A 196 9.55 14.77 -4.79
C LYS A 196 10.42 15.79 -5.50
N THR A 197 10.97 16.74 -4.74
CA THR A 197 11.96 17.66 -5.29
C THR A 197 13.13 16.88 -5.90
N PRO A 198 13.57 17.23 -7.13
CA PRO A 198 14.79 16.67 -7.71
C PRO A 198 16.05 17.41 -7.22
N PHE A 199 15.88 18.52 -6.49
CA PHE A 199 16.97 19.38 -6.05
C PHE A 199 17.50 18.96 -4.68
N THR A 200 18.82 18.93 -4.54
CA THR A 200 19.52 18.75 -3.25
C THR A 200 19.84 20.07 -2.59
N ASP A 201 20.16 21.07 -3.40
CA ASP A 201 20.52 22.43 -3.00
C ASP A 201 19.58 23.39 -3.74
N PHE A 202 18.99 24.32 -3.00
CA PHE A 202 18.05 25.32 -3.52
C PHE A 202 18.75 26.58 -4.01
N VAL A 203 19.93 26.88 -3.45
CA VAL A 203 20.73 28.05 -3.79
C VAL A 203 22.19 27.66 -4.07
N GLU A 204 22.62 27.81 -5.31
CA GLU A 204 24.00 27.53 -5.71
C GLU A 204 24.75 28.83 -6.04
N GLY A 205 25.67 29.25 -5.16
CA GLY A 205 26.49 30.45 -5.41
C GLY A 205 25.69 31.76 -5.51
N GLY A 206 24.50 31.82 -4.89
CA GLY A 206 23.55 32.93 -4.97
C GLY A 206 22.57 32.85 -6.14
N ASP A 207 22.57 31.75 -6.90
CA ASP A 207 21.56 31.46 -7.91
C ASP A 207 20.39 30.68 -7.31
N VAL A 208 19.19 31.27 -7.37
CA VAL A 208 17.92 30.72 -6.86
C VAL A 208 17.15 29.91 -7.91
N SER A 209 17.75 29.59 -9.06
CA SER A 209 17.06 28.90 -10.15
C SER A 209 16.45 27.56 -9.72
N ASN A 210 17.11 26.81 -8.82
CA ASN A 210 16.58 25.56 -8.28
C ASN A 210 15.36 25.79 -7.37
N LEU A 211 15.40 26.82 -6.51
CA LEU A 211 14.25 27.21 -5.69
C LEU A 211 13.06 27.68 -6.53
N LEU A 212 13.30 28.48 -7.57
CA LEU A 212 12.26 28.91 -8.49
C LEU A 212 11.67 27.70 -9.23
N ALA A 213 12.50 26.78 -9.71
CA ALA A 213 12.04 25.54 -10.34
C ALA A 213 11.32 24.60 -9.36
N HIS A 214 11.69 24.61 -8.07
CA HIS A 214 10.99 23.89 -7.01
C HIS A 214 9.55 24.39 -6.84
N LEU A 215 9.39 25.71 -6.76
CA LEU A 215 8.11 26.41 -6.69
C LEU A 215 7.27 26.18 -7.95
N GLU A 216 7.83 26.43 -9.14
CA GLU A 216 7.10 26.32 -10.41
C GLU A 216 6.71 24.86 -10.74
N GLY A 217 7.51 23.90 -10.27
CA GLY A 217 7.25 22.48 -10.45
C GLY A 217 6.30 21.87 -9.42
N ASN A 218 5.82 22.64 -8.43
CA ASN A 218 4.98 22.17 -7.33
C ASN A 218 5.58 20.92 -6.63
N TYR A 219 6.89 20.97 -6.38
CA TYR A 219 7.61 19.86 -5.76
C TYR A 219 7.46 19.85 -4.23
N TYR A 220 7.73 18.70 -3.64
CA TYR A 220 7.58 18.44 -2.21
C TYR A 220 8.91 18.08 -1.55
N LEU A 221 9.02 18.47 -0.29
CA LEU A 221 10.09 18.10 0.64
C LEU A 221 9.51 17.26 1.78
N ALA A 222 10.35 16.39 2.36
CA ALA A 222 10.04 15.79 3.65
C ALA A 222 10.26 16.83 4.74
N SER A 223 9.28 17.03 5.61
CA SER A 223 9.33 18.05 6.66
C SER A 223 8.57 17.57 7.89
N PRO A 224 9.22 17.43 9.06
CA PRO A 224 8.55 17.00 10.28
C PRO A 224 7.58 18.06 10.85
N ASP A 225 7.67 19.30 10.35
CA ASP A 225 6.83 20.42 10.76
C ASP A 225 5.49 20.42 10.00
N GLY A 226 5.44 19.81 8.83
CA GLY A 226 4.24 19.66 8.01
C GLY A 226 3.38 18.44 8.39
N PRO A 227 2.13 18.39 7.92
CA PRO A 227 1.27 17.22 8.06
C PRO A 227 1.70 16.08 7.14
N SER A 228 1.52 14.84 7.61
CA SER A 228 1.67 13.65 6.78
C SER A 228 0.60 13.57 5.69
N PHE A 229 0.78 12.73 4.68
CA PHE A 229 -0.22 12.54 3.63
C PHE A 229 -1.56 12.04 4.21
N LEU A 230 -1.52 11.13 5.18
CA LEU A 230 -2.72 10.68 5.88
C LEU A 230 -3.37 11.79 6.72
N ASP A 231 -2.59 12.69 7.33
CA ASP A 231 -3.14 13.86 8.03
C ASP A 231 -3.79 14.85 7.06
N ARG A 232 -3.19 15.07 5.89
CA ARG A 232 -3.77 15.87 4.80
C ARG A 232 -5.13 15.31 4.35
N LEU A 233 -5.26 13.98 4.17
CA LEU A 233 -6.56 13.33 3.87
C LEU A 233 -7.63 13.60 4.93
N LYS A 234 -7.23 13.62 6.21
CA LYS A 234 -8.12 13.92 7.34
C LYS A 234 -8.42 15.42 7.51
N GLY A 235 -7.80 16.29 6.70
CA GLY A 235 -7.86 17.74 6.90
C GLY A 235 -7.17 18.19 8.19
N ILE A 236 -6.28 17.38 8.73
CA ILE A 236 -5.49 17.70 9.92
C ILE A 236 -4.21 18.39 9.47
N ASN A 237 -4.06 19.63 9.92
CA ASN A 237 -2.91 20.46 9.63
C ASN A 237 -2.06 20.63 10.90
N ALA A 238 -1.25 19.62 11.20
CA ALA A 238 -0.41 19.57 12.39
C ALA A 238 0.93 18.88 12.06
N PRO A 239 2.03 19.23 12.76
CA PRO A 239 3.34 18.60 12.57
C PRO A 239 3.30 17.09 12.73
N ASN A 240 3.98 16.38 11.84
CA ASN A 240 4.13 14.94 11.85
C ASN A 240 5.54 14.56 11.38
N VAL A 241 6.20 13.61 12.04
CA VAL A 241 7.55 13.13 11.64
C VAL A 241 7.63 12.63 10.20
N ASN A 242 6.51 12.16 9.64
CA ASN A 242 6.36 11.73 8.26
C ASN A 242 5.66 12.78 7.40
N GLY A 243 5.77 14.04 7.80
CA GLY A 243 5.21 15.18 7.10
C GLY A 243 5.91 15.45 5.79
N ILE A 244 5.15 16.05 4.89
CA ILE A 244 5.64 16.63 3.65
C ILE A 244 5.20 18.09 3.59
N GLU A 245 5.86 18.87 2.76
CA GLU A 245 5.44 20.25 2.44
C GLU A 245 5.81 20.61 1.01
N SER A 246 5.12 21.61 0.49
CA SER A 246 5.37 22.26 -0.80
C SER A 246 5.28 23.77 -0.66
N LEU A 247 5.57 24.49 -1.74
CA LEU A 247 5.39 25.93 -1.82
C LEU A 247 4.17 26.28 -2.67
N VAL A 248 3.27 27.10 -2.14
CA VAL A 248 2.08 27.59 -2.84
C VAL A 248 2.46 28.61 -3.89
N ASN A 249 2.13 28.32 -5.13
CA ASN A 249 2.26 29.26 -6.22
C ASN A 249 1.09 30.26 -6.23
N LEU A 250 1.33 31.48 -5.75
CA LEU A 250 0.29 32.52 -5.65
C LEU A 250 -0.20 32.99 -7.02
N ASP A 251 0.66 33.00 -8.04
CA ASP A 251 0.25 33.35 -9.41
C ASP A 251 -0.71 32.29 -9.98
N GLU A 252 -0.49 31.01 -9.66
CA GLU A 252 -1.44 29.95 -9.99
C GLU A 252 -2.79 30.18 -9.31
N LEU A 253 -2.81 30.45 -7.99
CA LEU A 253 -4.06 30.73 -7.27
C LEU A 253 -4.85 31.89 -7.90
N VAL A 254 -4.18 33.01 -8.18
CA VAL A 254 -4.80 34.18 -8.82
C VAL A 254 -5.34 33.82 -10.21
N SER A 255 -4.59 33.04 -11.00
CA SER A 255 -5.03 32.60 -12.33
C SER A 255 -6.31 31.76 -12.31
N ARG A 256 -6.57 31.06 -11.18
CA ARG A 256 -7.79 30.27 -10.92
C ARG A 256 -8.90 31.08 -10.26
N GLY A 257 -8.71 32.38 -10.05
CA GLY A 257 -9.68 33.26 -9.41
C GLY A 257 -9.75 33.13 -7.89
N ILE A 258 -8.72 32.55 -7.26
CA ILE A 258 -8.61 32.40 -5.81
C ILE A 258 -7.93 33.66 -5.26
N SER A 259 -8.51 34.25 -4.21
CA SER A 259 -7.90 35.38 -3.50
C SER A 259 -6.67 34.92 -2.74
N VAL A 260 -5.58 35.69 -2.84
CA VAL A 260 -4.33 35.39 -2.15
C VAL A 260 -4.14 36.27 -0.91
N GLU A 261 -3.51 35.71 0.11
CA GLU A 261 -3.12 36.40 1.35
C GLU A 261 -1.61 36.61 1.41
N GLU A 262 -1.18 37.66 2.12
CA GLU A 262 0.24 37.92 2.38
C GLU A 262 0.68 37.11 3.60
N LYS A 263 1.16 35.88 3.36
CA LYS A 263 1.64 34.91 4.35
C LYS A 263 2.88 34.18 3.83
N SER A 264 3.51 33.38 4.71
CA SER A 264 4.42 32.31 4.27
C SER A 264 3.74 31.43 3.23
N ILE A 265 4.43 31.13 2.13
CA ILE A 265 3.90 30.30 1.05
C ILE A 265 4.11 28.79 1.30
N ILE A 266 4.65 28.39 2.45
CA ILE A 266 4.72 26.96 2.81
C ILE A 266 3.28 26.44 2.91
N ASP A 267 2.94 25.39 2.17
CA ASP A 267 1.57 24.98 1.89
C ASP A 267 0.65 24.86 3.12
N TYR A 268 1.08 24.08 4.10
CA TYR A 268 0.33 23.85 5.30
C TYR A 268 0.23 25.11 6.17
N GLU A 269 1.22 26.01 6.14
CA GLU A 269 1.13 27.30 6.84
C GLU A 269 0.16 28.24 6.13
N TYR A 270 0.28 28.35 4.80
CA TYR A 270 -0.52 29.24 3.96
C TYR A 270 -2.02 28.97 4.10
N PHE A 271 -2.39 27.69 4.03
CA PHE A 271 -3.77 27.23 4.17
C PHE A 271 -4.25 27.12 5.62
N SER A 272 -3.40 27.44 6.60
CA SER A 272 -3.81 27.48 8.00
C SER A 272 -4.30 28.86 8.43
N ALA A 273 -4.97 28.88 9.59
CA ALA A 273 -5.23 30.12 10.31
C ALA A 273 -3.98 30.67 11.02
N ASN A 274 -2.91 29.86 11.13
CA ASN A 274 -1.65 30.31 11.70
C ASN A 274 -0.95 31.25 10.72
N ASN A 275 -0.34 32.30 11.24
CA ASN A 275 0.42 33.26 10.44
C ASN A 275 1.71 33.58 11.18
N PRO A 276 2.71 32.66 11.15
CA PRO A 276 3.99 32.88 11.81
C PRO A 276 4.71 34.09 11.19
N ALA A 277 5.74 34.58 11.87
CA ALA A 277 6.55 35.65 11.33
C ALA A 277 7.19 35.20 9.99
N PHE A 278 6.95 35.95 8.92
CA PHE A 278 7.48 35.68 7.59
C PHE A 278 8.30 36.87 7.08
N CYS A 279 9.19 36.61 6.12
CA CYS A 279 10.01 37.64 5.49
C CYS A 279 10.01 37.51 3.97
N SER A 280 10.35 38.62 3.31
CA SER A 280 10.64 38.60 1.87
C SER A 280 12.02 38.02 1.64
N ILE A 281 12.21 37.32 0.52
CA ILE A 281 13.53 36.85 0.10
C ILE A 281 14.05 37.85 -0.94
N GLN A 282 15.15 38.54 -0.62
CA GLN A 282 15.70 39.64 -1.42
C GLN A 282 16.56 39.18 -2.61
N GLU A 283 16.72 37.87 -2.78
CA GLU A 283 17.55 37.30 -3.85
C GLU A 283 16.93 37.60 -5.23
N SER A 284 17.78 38.08 -6.15
CA SER A 284 17.40 38.80 -7.38
C SER A 284 16.65 37.99 -8.45
N GLY A 285 16.12 36.81 -8.12
CA GLY A 285 15.37 35.93 -9.03
C GLY A 285 13.99 35.51 -8.53
N MET A 286 13.63 35.76 -7.27
CA MET A 286 12.35 35.30 -6.72
C MET A 286 11.21 36.30 -6.97
N PRO A 287 9.96 35.82 -7.15
CA PRO A 287 8.80 36.70 -7.30
C PRO A 287 8.63 37.67 -6.12
N SER A 288 8.16 38.88 -6.40
CA SER A 288 8.00 39.91 -5.37
C SER A 288 7.03 39.54 -4.24
N TRP A 289 6.17 38.56 -4.45
CA TRP A 289 5.22 38.01 -3.48
C TRP A 289 5.78 36.81 -2.69
N PHE A 290 6.97 36.30 -3.05
CA PHE A 290 7.57 35.13 -2.40
C PHE A 290 7.94 35.45 -0.95
N ARG A 291 7.32 34.75 -0.01
CA ARG A 291 7.53 34.92 1.44
C ARG A 291 7.66 33.57 2.10
N LEU A 292 8.60 33.44 3.02
CA LEU A 292 8.78 32.23 3.83
C LEU A 292 8.71 32.59 5.31
N ASN A 293 8.27 31.64 6.12
CA ASN A 293 8.41 31.70 7.57
C ASN A 293 9.88 31.90 7.92
N THR A 294 10.15 32.90 8.76
CA THR A 294 11.50 33.28 9.22
C THR A 294 12.28 32.14 9.87
N GLU A 295 11.60 31.16 10.47
CA GLU A 295 12.23 29.97 11.07
C GLU A 295 12.59 28.90 10.03
N ARG A 296 11.95 28.94 8.85
CA ARG A 296 12.06 27.92 7.79
C ARG A 296 12.95 28.36 6.61
N VAL A 297 13.40 29.62 6.58
CA VAL A 297 14.24 30.14 5.47
C VAL A 297 15.52 29.32 5.25
N GLY A 298 16.08 28.77 6.34
CA GLY A 298 17.28 27.93 6.29
C GLY A 298 17.06 26.61 5.55
N ASP A 299 15.85 26.05 5.56
CA ASP A 299 15.52 24.81 4.88
C ASP A 299 15.49 24.98 3.35
N TYR A 300 15.32 26.22 2.89
CA TYR A 300 15.36 26.62 1.49
C TYR A 300 16.65 27.38 1.12
N GLU A 301 17.65 27.37 2.01
CA GLU A 301 18.98 27.97 1.80
C GLU A 301 18.99 29.48 1.49
N VAL A 302 17.94 30.19 1.89
CA VAL A 302 17.76 31.62 1.64
C VAL A 302 17.80 32.45 2.93
N GLY A 303 18.05 33.75 2.78
CA GLY A 303 18.03 34.73 3.86
C GLY A 303 16.84 35.70 3.81
N CYS A 304 16.46 36.22 4.98
CA CYS A 304 15.49 37.31 5.05
C CYS A 304 16.08 38.64 4.56
N ALA A 305 15.27 39.35 3.77
CA ALA A 305 15.44 40.72 3.29
C ALA A 305 15.30 41.81 4.37
#